data_AF-A0A350G1E3-F1
#
_entry.id   AF-A0A350G1E3-F1
#
_cell.length_a   1.000
_cell.length_b   1.000
_cell.length_c   1.000
_cell.angle_alpha   90.00
_cell.angle_beta   90.00
_cell.angle_gamma   90.00
#
_symmetry.space_group_name_H-M   'P 1'
#
loop_
_entity.id
_entity.type
_entity.pdbx_description
1 polymer ?
#
loop_
_entity_poly.entity_id
_entity_poly.type
_entity_poly.pdbx_seq_one_letter_code
_entity_poly.pdbx_strand_id
1 'polypeptide(L)'
;MDTLRPFQRIASKFQISEESAKYFLGRVQKSFKKEKPPHLLILDFIEAQGIDYQPEPYDIAALMHENGIWVYALNAPPPLLVDDEEV
;
A
#
# COMPACT_ATOMS: atom_id res chain seq x y z
N MET A 1 24.70 6.59 7.59
CA MET A 1 23.82 5.97 6.57
C MET A 1 22.49 6.65 6.69
N ASP A 2 22.08 7.42 5.69
CA ASP A 2 20.76 8.06 5.70
C ASP A 2 19.68 6.98 5.70
N THR A 3 19.08 6.75 6.86
CA THR A 3 17.90 5.90 7.00
C THR A 3 16.71 6.70 6.46
N LEU A 4 16.52 6.68 5.15
CA LEU A 4 15.36 7.30 4.50
C LEU A 4 14.08 6.79 5.17
N ARG A 5 13.15 7.72 5.46
CA ARG A 5 11.85 7.35 6.05
C ARG A 5 11.07 6.48 5.06
N PRO A 6 10.13 5.63 5.52
CA PRO A 6 9.41 4.71 4.64
C PRO A 6 8.78 5.37 3.41
N PHE A 7 8.13 6.52 3.60
CA PHE A 7 7.53 7.26 2.48
C PHE A 7 8.56 7.82 1.49
N GLN A 8 9.79 8.11 1.91
CA GLN A 8 10.85 8.60 1.02
C GLN A 8 11.36 7.46 0.13
N ARG A 9 11.44 6.23 0.68
CA ARG A 9 11.78 5.04 -0.11
C ARG A 9 10.67 4.69 -1.09
N ILE A 10 9.41 4.76 -0.69
CA ILE A 10 8.26 4.58 -1.59
C ILE A 10 8.26 5.64 -2.71
N ALA A 11 8.47 6.92 -2.36
CA ALA A 11 8.56 8.01 -3.32
C ALA A 11 9.66 7.77 -4.36
N SER A 12 10.85 7.37 -3.90
CA SER A 12 11.97 7.03 -4.78
C SER A 12 11.70 5.79 -5.64
N LYS A 13 11.07 4.75 -5.08
CA LYS A 13 10.81 3.48 -5.78
C LYS A 13 9.80 3.63 -6.90
N PHE A 14 8.70 4.35 -6.65
CA PHE A 14 7.63 4.55 -7.62
C PHE A 14 7.74 5.85 -8.41
N GLN A 15 8.80 6.63 -8.20
CA GLN A 15 9.02 7.93 -8.85
C GLN A 15 7.85 8.91 -8.65
N ILE A 16 7.27 8.92 -7.45
CA ILE A 16 6.17 9.80 -7.05
C ILE A 16 6.63 10.82 -6.01
N SER A 17 5.81 11.83 -5.71
CA SER A 17 6.11 12.79 -4.65
C SER A 17 6.11 12.13 -3.26
N GLU A 18 6.87 12.70 -2.31
CA GLU A 18 6.82 12.26 -0.91
C GLU A 18 5.41 12.36 -0.30
N GLU A 19 4.60 13.32 -0.77
CA GLU A 19 3.21 13.49 -0.35
C GLU A 19 2.33 12.34 -0.85
N SER A 20 2.43 12.01 -2.14
CA SER A 20 1.72 10.85 -2.71
C SER A 20 2.14 9.55 -2.05
N ALA A 21 3.41 9.39 -1.70
CA ALA A 21 3.92 8.23 -0.98
C ALA A 21 3.37 8.13 0.45
N LYS A 22 3.28 9.26 1.18
CA LYS A 22 2.63 9.30 2.50
C LYS A 22 1.14 8.93 2.39
N TYR A 23 0.46 9.48 1.39
CA TYR A 23 -0.95 9.18 1.15
C TYR A 23 -1.14 7.69 0.85
N PHE A 24 -0.32 7.13 -0.02
CA PHE A 24 -0.31 5.71 -0.36
C PHE A 24 -0.17 4.82 0.89
N LEU A 25 0.87 5.02 1.70
CA LEU A 25 1.08 4.24 2.93
C LEU A 25 -0.09 4.39 3.91
N GLY A 26 -0.65 5.60 4.02
CA GLY A 26 -1.84 5.84 4.83
C GLY A 26 -3.09 5.14 4.30
N ARG A 27 -3.23 4.98 2.99
CA ARG A 27 -4.32 4.24 2.35
C ARG A 27 -4.18 2.74 2.59
N VAL A 28 -2.98 2.18 2.48
CA VAL A 28 -2.72 0.77 2.83
C VAL A 28 -3.14 0.49 4.27
N GLN A 29 -2.75 1.35 5.22
CA GLN A 29 -3.17 1.21 6.62
C GLN A 29 -4.69 1.28 6.78
N LYS A 30 -5.37 2.19 6.08
CA LYS A 30 -6.83 2.35 6.13
C LYS A 30 -7.59 1.20 5.47
N SER A 31 -6.93 0.36 4.70
CA SER A 31 -7.53 -0.88 4.20
C SER A 31 -7.81 -1.89 5.31
N PHE A 32 -7.18 -1.76 6.49
CA PHE A 32 -7.44 -2.61 7.65
C PHE A 32 -8.49 -1.97 8.60
N LYS A 33 -9.37 -2.80 9.19
CA LYS A 33 -10.51 -2.34 10.01
C LYS A 33 -10.08 -1.65 11.31
N LYS A 34 -9.22 -2.30 12.09
CA LYS A 34 -8.85 -1.87 13.45
C LYS A 34 -7.34 -1.71 13.59
N GLU A 35 -6.63 -2.83 13.46
CA GLU A 35 -5.19 -2.87 13.63
C GLU A 35 -4.48 -2.54 12.33
N LYS A 36 -3.64 -1.51 12.37
CA LYS A 36 -2.97 -0.96 11.19
C LYS A 36 -1.52 -1.42 11.18
N PRO A 37 -1.00 -1.94 10.07
CA PRO A 37 0.41 -2.31 9.99
C PRO A 37 1.30 -1.05 10.06
N PRO A 38 2.50 -1.13 10.65
CA PRO A 38 3.48 -0.04 10.59
C PRO A 38 3.91 0.27 9.14
N HIS A 39 4.23 1.53 8.84
CA HIS A 39 4.72 1.91 7.49
C HIS A 39 6.00 1.19 7.08
N LEU A 40 6.88 0.90 8.04
CA LEU A 40 8.10 0.14 7.78
C LEU A 40 7.78 -1.28 7.32
N LEU A 41 6.81 -1.96 7.96
CA LEU A 41 6.39 -3.30 7.57
C LEU A 41 5.79 -3.32 6.16
N ILE A 42 4.99 -2.31 5.80
CA ILE A 42 4.43 -2.17 4.45
C ILE A 42 5.56 -1.99 3.42
N LEU A 43 6.54 -1.13 3.71
CA LEU A 43 7.69 -0.91 2.84
C LEU A 43 8.49 -2.20 2.64
N ASP A 44 8.87 -2.88 3.72
CA ASP A 44 9.68 -4.09 3.68
C ASP A 44 8.97 -5.18 2.86
N PHE A 45 7.64 -5.28 2.99
CA PHE A 45 6.83 -6.18 2.18
C PHE A 45 6.88 -5.83 0.68
N ILE A 46 6.66 -4.56 0.32
CA ILE A 46 6.69 -4.09 -1.07
C ILE A 46 8.05 -4.36 -1.73
N GLU A 47 9.13 -4.15 -0.98
CA GLU A 47 10.50 -4.40 -1.47
C GLU A 47 10.78 -5.89 -1.64
N ALA A 48 10.33 -6.72 -0.69
CA ALA A 48 10.49 -8.17 -0.77
C ALA A 48 9.70 -8.79 -1.93
N GLN A 49 8.54 -8.23 -2.29
CA GLN A 49 7.72 -8.70 -3.41
C GLN A 49 8.24 -8.26 -4.78
N GLY A 50 9.25 -7.38 -4.86
CA GLY A 50 9.79 -6.91 -6.13
C GLY A 50 8.77 -6.14 -6.99
N ILE A 51 7.82 -5.44 -6.36
CA ILE A 51 6.77 -4.70 -7.07
C ILE A 51 7.39 -3.46 -7.72
N ASP A 52 7.41 -3.40 -9.05
CA ASP A 52 8.10 -2.33 -9.79
C ASP A 52 7.20 -1.15 -10.19
N TYR A 53 5.88 -1.34 -10.17
CA TYR A 53 4.89 -0.28 -10.43
C TYR A 53 4.13 0.05 -9.16
N GLN A 54 3.62 1.28 -9.01
CA GLN A 54 2.80 1.62 -7.85
C GLN A 54 1.49 0.83 -7.90
N PRO A 55 1.24 -0.12 -6.98
CA PRO A 55 0.00 -0.88 -6.93
C PRO A 55 -1.12 -0.06 -6.28
N GLU A 56 -2.35 -0.57 -6.33
CA GLU A 56 -3.42 0.02 -5.53
C GLU A 56 -3.18 -0.26 -4.02
N PRO A 57 -3.48 0.70 -3.12
CA PRO A 57 -3.26 0.51 -1.70
C PRO A 57 -4.03 -0.66 -1.08
N TYR A 58 -5.21 -0.98 -1.63
CA TYR A 58 -5.99 -2.13 -1.16
C TYR A 58 -5.31 -3.45 -1.54
N ASP A 59 -4.75 -3.55 -2.74
CA ASP A 59 -4.08 -4.76 -3.22
C ASP A 59 -2.87 -5.11 -2.35
N ILE A 60 -2.09 -4.11 -1.93
CA ILE A 60 -1.01 -4.35 -0.96
C ILE A 60 -1.54 -4.90 0.36
N ALA A 61 -2.63 -4.33 0.87
CA ALA A 61 -3.22 -4.81 2.12
C ALA A 61 -3.76 -6.24 2.00
N ALA A 62 -4.40 -6.57 0.86
CA ALA A 62 -4.86 -7.91 0.54
C ALA A 62 -3.69 -8.90 0.47
N LEU A 63 -2.64 -8.57 -0.29
CA LEU A 63 -1.44 -9.41 -0.40
C LEU A 63 -0.75 -9.60 0.95
N MET A 64 -0.63 -8.56 1.77
CA MET A 64 -0.07 -8.67 3.13
C MET A 64 -0.91 -9.62 4.02
N HIS A 65 -2.24 -9.56 3.91
CA HIS A 65 -3.14 -10.43 4.65
C HIS A 65 -3.03 -11.88 4.17
N GLU A 66 -3.07 -12.11 2.85
CA GLU A 66 -2.98 -13.43 2.22
C GLU A 66 -1.64 -14.12 2.48
N ASN A 67 -0.53 -13.37 2.51
CA ASN A 67 0.80 -13.88 2.82
C ASN A 67 1.07 -14.01 4.33
N GLY A 68 0.08 -13.75 5.18
CA GLY A 68 0.22 -13.88 6.63
C GLY A 68 1.10 -12.82 7.31
N ILE A 69 1.45 -11.74 6.59
CA ILE A 69 2.30 -10.66 7.09
C ILE A 69 1.54 -9.77 8.08
N TRP A 70 0.26 -9.50 7.79
CA TRP A 70 -0.64 -8.77 8.70
C TRP A 70 -2.07 -9.31 8.58
N VAL A 71 -2.42 -10.27 9.44
CA VAL A 71 -3.65 -11.09 9.36
C VAL A 71 -4.90 -10.45 9.94
N TYR A 72 -4.90 -9.13 10.12
CA TYR A 72 -6.07 -8.42 10.66
C TYR A 72 -7.12 -8.18 9.59
N ALA A 73 -8.38 -8.14 10.00
CA ALA A 73 -9.50 -8.01 9.08
C ALA A 73 -9.41 -6.76 8.19
N LEU A 74 -9.56 -6.97 6.89
CA LEU A 74 -9.65 -5.92 5.87
C LEU A 74 -11.05 -5.28 5.83
N ASN A 75 -11.11 -4.02 5.44
CA ASN A 75 -12.32 -3.35 4.99
C ASN A 75 -12.80 -3.96 3.67
N ALA A 76 -14.02 -3.64 3.25
CA ALA A 76 -14.46 -4.00 1.90
C ALA A 76 -13.50 -3.38 0.86
N PRO A 77 -13.22 -4.07 -0.25
CA PRO A 77 -12.48 -3.48 -1.35
C PRO A 77 -13.19 -2.19 -1.81
N PRO A 78 -12.43 -1.18 -2.27
CA PRO A 78 -13.04 -0.04 -2.93
C PRO A 78 -13.93 -0.53 -4.08
N PRO A 79 -15.08 0.13 -4.35
CA PRO A 79 -15.92 -0.25 -5.48
C PRO A 79 -15.08 -0.19 -6.75
N LEU A 80 -15.17 -1.24 -7.57
CA LEU A 80 -14.62 -1.20 -8.92
C LEU A 80 -15.35 -0.05 -9.62
N LEU A 81 -14.59 0.95 -10.07
CA LEU A 81 -15.08 1.89 -11.06
C LEU A 81 -15.20 1.07 -12.35
N VAL A 82 -16.36 0.44 -12.54
CA VAL A 82 -16.77 0.01 -13.87
C VAL A 82 -17.05 1.32 -14.59
N ASP A 83 -16.18 1.69 -15.51
CA ASP A 83 -16.44 2.80 -16.40
C ASP A 83 -17.68 2.39 -17.21
N ASP A 84 -18.85 2.95 -16.88
CA ASP A 84 -20.03 2.87 -17.75
C ASP A 84 -19.78 3.79 -18.97
N GLU A 85 -18.70 3.58 -19.71
CA GLU A 85 -18.56 4.07 -21.09
C GLU A 85 -19.26 3.09 -22.02
N GLU A 86 -20.59 3.10 -21.99
CA GLU A 86 -21.41 2.61 -23.09
C GLU A 86 -22.64 3.50 -23.25
N VAL A 87 -22.45 4.74 -23.76
CA VAL A 87 -23.23 5.37 -24.87
C VAL A 87 -22.42 6.48 -25.53
#